data_AF-A0AAD5UFX8-F1
#
_entry.id   AF-A0AAD5UFX8-F1
#
_cell.length_a   1.000
_cell.length_b   1.000
_cell.length_c   1.000
_cell.angle_alpha   90.00
_cell.angle_beta   90.00
_cell.angle_gamma   90.00
#
_symmetry.space_group_name_H-M   'P 1'
#
loop_
_entity.id
_entity.type
_entity.pdbx_description
1 polymer ?
#
loop_
_entity_poly.entity_id
_entity_poly.type
_entity_poly.pdbx_seq_one_letter_code
_entity_poly.pdbx_strand_id
1 'polypeptide(L)'
;MLKNSQDYKEWIDVATELDILAGKGEIERHYFDVELVTNVVKKMKRFMSKNDVYALSSLLQNSVLKKDFGGIENPLIYSNSYIAVHPIIPEYFRVTGFALDYICRHQDLSLQEKQRFLKKVSVNFGKTALCLSGGAFLAFFHFGVLKAMYENDCLPDIISGTSVGSFLASIICCRTNEELEQVFHPSVSENAKTLTNDFFDKIKNFYNTGAVYSVERYRQDASWGCKGDMTFIEAYRLTGRVLNISITTYGSTFKSICFNYLNTPDVIISSAVTASCACPLIIPPHSILMKKEGKKVPFLDLGKLWVDGSLTADIPEEELHRTFGVKSIIVSQANPHIFFFYPKGTPGSPNKHRNGHGWYSVLT
;
A
#
# COMPACT_ATOMS: atom_id res chain seq x y z
N MET A 1 4.37 -14.89 -24.29
CA MET A 1 3.11 -14.16 -24.55
C MET A 1 2.99 -13.02 -23.55
N LEU A 2 2.55 -13.25 -22.29
CA LEU A 2 2.38 -12.15 -21.31
C LEU A 2 3.61 -11.27 -21.06
N LYS A 3 4.82 -11.84 -21.05
CA LYS A 3 6.08 -11.07 -20.86
C LYS A 3 6.44 -10.16 -22.04
N ASN A 4 5.81 -10.35 -23.20
CA ASN A 4 6.11 -9.60 -24.42
C ASN A 4 5.09 -8.49 -24.70
N SER A 5 4.02 -8.42 -23.89
CA SER A 5 3.00 -7.36 -24.01
C SER A 5 3.64 -6.00 -23.75
N GLN A 6 3.33 -5.03 -24.60
CA GLN A 6 3.90 -3.68 -24.57
C GLN A 6 3.15 -2.75 -23.61
N ASP A 7 1.87 -3.02 -23.38
CA ASP A 7 1.03 -2.26 -22.47
C ASP A 7 0.06 -3.15 -21.69
N TYR A 8 -0.64 -2.54 -20.73
CA TYR A 8 -1.57 -3.25 -19.86
C TYR A 8 -2.80 -3.80 -20.61
N LYS A 9 -3.23 -3.12 -21.67
CA LYS A 9 -4.40 -3.55 -22.47
C LYS A 9 -4.05 -4.82 -23.26
N GLU A 10 -2.90 -4.82 -23.93
CA GLU A 10 -2.38 -6.02 -24.60
C GLU A 10 -2.16 -7.16 -23.60
N TRP A 11 -1.66 -6.85 -22.39
CA TRP A 11 -1.52 -7.86 -21.34
C TRP A 11 -2.87 -8.47 -20.96
N ILE A 12 -3.93 -7.67 -20.81
CA ILE A 12 -5.31 -8.14 -20.53
C ILE A 12 -5.81 -9.04 -21.66
N ASP A 13 -5.64 -8.63 -22.91
CA ASP A 13 -6.14 -9.38 -24.06
C ASP A 13 -5.47 -10.77 -24.13
N VAL A 14 -4.14 -10.80 -23.98
CA VAL A 14 -3.35 -12.04 -23.95
C VAL A 14 -3.68 -12.90 -22.73
N ALA A 15 -3.85 -12.29 -21.54
CA ALA A 15 -4.22 -13.01 -20.32
C ALA A 15 -5.59 -13.67 -20.44
N THR A 16 -6.55 -12.96 -21.05
CA THR A 16 -7.90 -13.45 -21.29
C THR A 16 -7.89 -14.63 -22.26
N GLU A 17 -7.15 -14.53 -23.37
CA GLU A 17 -7.01 -15.62 -24.33
C GLU A 17 -6.35 -16.85 -23.69
N LEU A 18 -5.31 -16.65 -22.87
CA LEU A 18 -4.64 -17.72 -22.15
C LEU A 18 -5.57 -18.40 -21.13
N ASP A 19 -6.40 -17.64 -20.42
CA ASP A 19 -7.39 -18.21 -19.50
C ASP A 19 -8.41 -19.08 -20.26
N ILE A 20 -8.93 -18.60 -21.40
CA ILE A 20 -9.85 -19.35 -22.27
C ILE A 20 -9.21 -20.65 -22.77
N LEU A 21 -7.99 -20.57 -23.33
CA LEU A 21 -7.27 -21.73 -23.87
C LEU A 21 -6.93 -22.76 -22.79
N ALA A 22 -6.61 -22.29 -21.58
CA ALA A 22 -6.29 -23.17 -20.45
C ALA A 22 -7.55 -23.75 -19.77
N GLY A 23 -8.75 -23.33 -20.17
CA GLY A 23 -9.99 -23.66 -19.49
C GLY A 23 -10.04 -23.12 -18.05
N LYS A 24 -9.33 -22.02 -17.79
CA LYS A 24 -9.30 -21.31 -16.51
C LYS A 24 -10.42 -20.27 -16.53
N GLY A 25 -11.29 -20.27 -15.52
CA GLY A 25 -12.45 -19.36 -15.47
C GLY A 25 -13.68 -19.94 -14.77
N GLU A 26 -13.81 -21.27 -14.74
CA GLU A 26 -14.71 -21.94 -13.81
C GLU A 26 -14.07 -21.97 -12.42
N ILE A 27 -14.19 -20.85 -11.72
CA ILE A 27 -13.69 -20.74 -10.35
C ILE A 27 -14.52 -21.66 -9.46
N GLU A 28 -13.83 -22.52 -8.71
CA GLU A 28 -14.45 -23.41 -7.75
C GLU A 28 -15.31 -22.58 -6.77
N ARG A 29 -16.61 -22.87 -6.76
CA ARG A 29 -17.61 -22.25 -5.88
C ARG A 29 -17.32 -22.44 -4.38
N HIS A 30 -16.26 -23.17 -4.03
CA HIS A 30 -15.89 -23.54 -2.67
C HIS A 30 -15.07 -22.46 -1.95
N TYR A 31 -14.49 -21.49 -2.67
CA TYR A 31 -13.63 -20.47 -2.05
C TYR A 31 -14.39 -19.25 -1.52
N PHE A 32 -15.65 -19.04 -1.94
CA PHE A 32 -16.51 -17.97 -1.48
C PHE A 32 -17.99 -18.30 -1.68
N ASP A 33 -18.88 -17.64 -0.93
CA ASP A 33 -20.32 -17.89 -0.96
C ASP A 33 -20.99 -17.15 -2.13
N VAL A 34 -21.00 -17.82 -3.29
CA VAL A 34 -21.61 -17.32 -4.53
C VAL A 34 -23.09 -16.97 -4.32
N GLU A 35 -23.82 -17.79 -3.55
CA GLU A 35 -25.26 -17.63 -3.37
C GLU A 35 -25.56 -16.40 -2.51
N LEU A 36 -24.84 -16.22 -1.40
CA LEU A 36 -24.95 -15.05 -0.53
C LEU A 36 -24.68 -13.76 -1.31
N VAL A 37 -23.57 -13.70 -2.05
CA VAL A 37 -23.20 -12.51 -2.83
C VAL A 37 -24.25 -12.24 -3.91
N THR A 38 -24.72 -13.28 -4.60
CA THR A 38 -25.78 -13.15 -5.62
C THR A 38 -27.09 -12.62 -5.03
N ASN A 39 -27.51 -13.16 -3.88
CA ASN A 39 -28.74 -12.76 -3.21
C ASN A 39 -28.67 -11.32 -2.71
N VAL A 40 -27.53 -10.87 -2.20
CA VAL A 40 -27.31 -9.49 -1.80
C VAL A 40 -27.37 -8.54 -3.01
N VAL A 41 -26.72 -8.89 -4.12
CA VAL A 41 -26.80 -8.09 -5.36
C VAL A 41 -28.25 -7.94 -5.82
N LYS A 42 -29.02 -9.04 -5.84
CA LYS A 42 -30.45 -9.01 -6.18
C LYS A 42 -31.24 -8.11 -5.23
N LYS A 43 -30.99 -8.19 -3.92
CA LYS A 43 -31.65 -7.34 -2.92
C LYS A 43 -31.34 -5.86 -3.12
N MET A 44 -30.08 -5.49 -3.35
CA MET A 44 -29.69 -4.10 -3.63
C MET A 44 -30.42 -3.54 -4.86
N LYS A 45 -30.41 -4.29 -5.98
CA LYS A 45 -31.14 -3.93 -7.19
C LYS A 45 -32.64 -3.75 -6.94
N ARG A 46 -33.25 -4.67 -6.19
CA ARG A 46 -34.68 -4.63 -5.86
C ARG A 46 -35.05 -3.43 -4.99
N PHE A 47 -34.22 -3.07 -4.01
CA PHE A 47 -34.50 -1.90 -3.17
C PHE A 47 -34.35 -0.60 -3.96
N MET A 48 -33.34 -0.48 -4.81
CA MET A 48 -33.22 0.65 -5.73
C MET A 48 -34.42 0.74 -6.70
N SER A 49 -34.87 -0.38 -7.28
CA SER A 49 -36.01 -0.37 -8.21
C SER A 49 -37.34 -0.03 -7.55
N LYS A 50 -37.48 -0.31 -6.24
CA LYS A 50 -38.67 0.01 -5.44
C LYS A 50 -38.59 1.37 -4.74
N ASN A 51 -37.51 2.12 -4.95
CA ASN A 51 -37.22 3.38 -4.27
C ASN A 51 -37.18 3.26 -2.73
N ASP A 52 -36.79 2.09 -2.20
CA ASP A 52 -36.73 1.82 -0.76
C ASP A 52 -35.33 2.12 -0.21
N VAL A 53 -35.04 3.41 -0.08
CA VAL A 53 -33.72 3.91 0.34
C VAL A 53 -33.36 3.50 1.77
N TYR A 54 -34.35 3.40 2.67
CA TYR A 54 -34.13 3.02 4.06
C TYR A 54 -33.74 1.55 4.20
N ALA A 55 -34.41 0.65 3.47
CA ALA A 55 -34.02 -0.77 3.45
C ALA A 55 -32.65 -0.97 2.80
N LEU A 56 -32.35 -0.23 1.71
CA LEU A 56 -31.03 -0.27 1.08
C LEU A 56 -29.93 0.21 2.03
N SER A 57 -30.15 1.33 2.72
CA SER A 57 -29.21 1.87 3.71
C SER A 57 -28.97 0.87 4.84
N SER A 58 -30.04 0.27 5.38
CA SER A 58 -29.94 -0.75 6.43
C SER A 58 -29.15 -1.98 5.97
N LEU A 59 -29.41 -2.48 4.75
CA LEU A 59 -28.70 -3.61 4.18
C LEU A 59 -27.19 -3.33 4.05
N LEU A 60 -26.82 -2.18 3.49
CA LEU A 60 -25.41 -1.82 3.29
C LEU A 60 -24.67 -1.63 4.62
N GLN A 61 -25.29 -0.94 5.58
CA GLN A 61 -24.68 -0.68 6.89
C GLN A 61 -24.43 -1.96 7.70
N ASN A 62 -25.39 -2.89 7.69
CA ASN A 62 -25.42 -3.98 8.67
C ASN A 62 -24.86 -5.29 8.13
N SER A 63 -24.82 -5.48 6.81
CA SER A 63 -24.51 -6.78 6.21
C SER A 63 -23.40 -6.72 5.17
N VAL A 64 -23.49 -5.80 4.22
CA VAL A 64 -22.73 -5.88 2.95
C VAL A 64 -21.32 -5.34 3.05
N LEU A 65 -21.16 -4.13 3.60
CA LEU A 65 -19.89 -3.42 3.59
C LEU A 65 -19.02 -3.81 4.78
N LYS A 66 -18.65 -5.09 4.85
CA LYS A 66 -17.75 -5.66 5.86
C LYS A 66 -16.54 -6.27 5.16
N LYS A 67 -15.41 -6.32 5.89
CA LYS A 67 -14.21 -7.04 5.45
C LYS A 67 -14.56 -8.49 5.12
N ASP A 68 -14.09 -8.95 3.96
CA ASP A 68 -14.24 -10.30 3.44
C ASP A 68 -15.69 -10.79 3.37
N PHE A 69 -16.59 -9.92 2.92
CA PHE A 69 -18.01 -10.25 2.79
C PHE A 69 -18.20 -11.47 1.87
N GLY A 70 -18.71 -12.57 2.43
CA GLY A 70 -18.95 -13.80 1.68
C GLY A 70 -17.69 -14.51 1.21
N GLY A 71 -16.50 -14.17 1.73
CA GLY A 71 -15.24 -14.81 1.34
C GLY A 71 -14.62 -14.26 0.04
N ILE A 72 -15.12 -13.15 -0.50
CA ILE A 72 -14.66 -12.60 -1.79
C ILE A 72 -13.22 -12.10 -1.77
N GLU A 73 -12.60 -11.90 -0.59
CA GLU A 73 -11.20 -11.50 -0.48
C GLU A 73 -10.26 -12.71 -0.42
N ASN A 74 -10.78 -13.95 -0.50
CA ASN A 74 -9.96 -15.15 -0.47
C ASN A 74 -8.96 -15.17 -1.66
N PRO A 75 -7.63 -15.16 -1.39
CA PRO A 75 -6.62 -15.11 -2.45
C PRO A 75 -6.72 -16.25 -3.47
N LEU A 76 -7.22 -17.42 -3.06
CA LEU A 76 -7.34 -18.59 -3.93
C LEU A 76 -8.30 -18.39 -5.10
N ILE A 77 -9.25 -17.46 -4.98
CA ILE A 77 -10.14 -17.05 -6.08
C ILE A 77 -9.34 -16.43 -7.22
N TYR A 78 -8.29 -15.68 -6.88
CA TYR A 78 -7.51 -14.85 -7.79
C TYR A 78 -6.23 -15.55 -8.29
N SER A 79 -5.83 -16.66 -7.67
CA SER A 79 -4.60 -17.39 -8.02
C SER A 79 -4.77 -18.48 -9.08
N ASN A 80 -6.00 -18.77 -9.53
CA ASN A 80 -6.27 -19.86 -10.47
C ASN A 80 -6.20 -19.45 -11.95
N SER A 81 -6.46 -18.17 -12.23
CA SER A 81 -6.54 -17.55 -13.55
C SER A 81 -5.55 -16.37 -13.61
N TYR A 82 -5.26 -15.90 -14.82
CA TYR A 82 -4.46 -14.68 -15.01
C TYR A 82 -5.30 -13.43 -14.74
N ILE A 83 -6.57 -13.43 -15.18
CA ILE A 83 -7.47 -12.28 -15.02
C ILE A 83 -8.91 -12.67 -14.69
N ALA A 84 -9.37 -13.87 -15.08
CA ALA A 84 -10.77 -14.25 -14.91
C ALA A 84 -11.17 -14.39 -13.43
N VAL A 85 -12.19 -13.66 -12.99
CA VAL A 85 -12.82 -13.84 -11.67
C VAL A 85 -14.29 -14.22 -11.84
N HIS A 86 -14.90 -14.83 -10.81
CA HIS A 86 -16.31 -15.21 -10.91
C HIS A 86 -17.16 -13.95 -11.14
N PRO A 87 -18.03 -13.90 -12.17
CA PRO A 87 -18.67 -12.65 -12.62
C PRO A 87 -19.47 -11.89 -11.56
N ILE A 88 -19.91 -12.60 -10.51
CA ILE A 88 -20.64 -11.99 -9.41
C ILE A 88 -19.79 -11.03 -8.56
N ILE A 89 -18.46 -11.22 -8.49
CA ILE A 89 -17.56 -10.37 -7.69
C ILE A 89 -17.47 -8.94 -8.27
N PRO A 90 -17.12 -8.74 -9.56
CA PRO A 90 -17.13 -7.39 -10.13
C PRO A 90 -18.54 -6.79 -10.15
N GLU A 91 -19.58 -7.59 -10.39
CA GLU A 91 -20.96 -7.14 -10.33
C GLU A 91 -21.36 -6.66 -8.92
N TYR A 92 -20.88 -7.34 -7.89
CA TYR A 92 -21.08 -6.95 -6.49
C TYR A 92 -20.48 -5.58 -6.20
N PHE A 93 -19.21 -5.33 -6.56
CA PHE A 93 -18.58 -4.03 -6.35
C PHE A 93 -19.28 -2.93 -7.16
N ARG A 94 -19.63 -3.21 -8.42
CA ARG A 94 -20.34 -2.28 -9.30
C ARG A 94 -21.70 -1.86 -8.71
N VAL A 95 -22.53 -2.83 -8.32
CA VAL A 95 -23.87 -2.57 -7.76
C VAL A 95 -23.77 -1.88 -6.40
N THR A 96 -22.78 -2.24 -5.59
CA THR A 96 -22.52 -1.58 -4.30
C THR A 96 -22.14 -0.11 -4.49
N GLY A 97 -21.28 0.20 -5.47
CA GLY A 97 -20.93 1.58 -5.84
C GLY A 97 -22.15 2.39 -6.28
N PHE A 98 -22.99 1.82 -7.14
CA PHE A 98 -24.25 2.46 -7.54
C PHE A 98 -25.22 2.67 -6.36
N ALA A 99 -25.32 1.70 -5.45
CA ALA A 99 -26.18 1.82 -4.28
C ALA A 99 -25.71 2.92 -3.33
N LEU A 100 -24.39 3.06 -3.12
CA LEU A 100 -23.81 4.16 -2.33
C LEU A 100 -24.14 5.52 -2.94
N ASP A 101 -23.90 5.67 -4.24
CA ASP A 101 -24.18 6.90 -4.97
C ASP A 101 -25.67 7.26 -4.95
N TYR A 102 -26.53 6.25 -5.17
CA TYR A 102 -27.98 6.38 -5.11
C TYR A 102 -28.46 6.90 -3.75
N ILE A 103 -27.95 6.35 -2.64
CA ILE A 103 -28.26 6.85 -1.27
C ILE A 103 -27.79 8.29 -1.09
N CYS A 104 -26.58 8.63 -1.54
CA CYS A 104 -26.03 9.98 -1.41
C CYS A 104 -26.87 11.04 -2.15
N ARG A 105 -27.44 10.66 -3.30
CA ARG A 105 -28.25 11.56 -4.15
C ARG A 105 -29.75 11.53 -3.81
N HIS A 106 -30.20 10.56 -3.03
CA HIS A 106 -31.62 10.42 -2.69
C HIS A 106 -32.17 11.62 -1.90
N GLN A 107 -33.38 12.09 -2.23
CA GLN A 107 -33.96 13.29 -1.61
C GLN A 107 -34.58 13.01 -0.24
N ASP A 108 -35.11 11.80 -0.03
CA ASP A 108 -35.77 11.41 1.24
C ASP A 108 -34.82 11.32 2.45
N LEU A 109 -33.51 11.36 2.23
CA LEU A 109 -32.52 11.34 3.32
C LEU A 109 -31.97 12.75 3.55
N SER A 110 -32.02 13.18 4.82
CA SER A 110 -31.36 14.41 5.26
C SER A 110 -29.84 14.31 5.12
N LEU A 111 -29.17 15.46 5.07
CA LEU A 111 -27.71 15.53 5.04
C LEU A 111 -27.07 14.80 6.24
N GLN A 112 -27.66 14.93 7.43
CA GLN A 112 -27.17 14.29 8.65
C GLN A 112 -27.28 12.76 8.58
N GLU A 113 -28.36 12.23 8.01
CA GLU A 113 -28.54 10.79 7.81
C GLU A 113 -27.51 10.24 6.82
N LYS A 114 -27.27 10.95 5.71
CA LYS A 114 -26.25 10.59 4.72
C LYS A 114 -24.84 10.58 5.33
N GLN A 115 -24.49 11.61 6.10
CA GLN A 115 -23.20 11.68 6.80
C GLN A 115 -23.04 10.54 7.80
N ARG A 116 -24.07 10.25 8.61
CA ARG A 116 -24.04 9.14 9.58
C ARG A 116 -23.90 7.79 8.88
N PHE A 117 -24.63 7.59 7.79
CA PHE A 117 -24.54 6.40 6.93
C PHE A 117 -23.13 6.21 6.40
N LEU A 118 -22.57 7.21 5.72
CA LEU A 118 -21.25 7.16 5.11
C LEU A 118 -20.15 6.93 6.16
N LYS A 119 -20.23 7.58 7.32
CA LYS A 119 -19.28 7.37 8.42
C LYS A 119 -19.30 5.92 8.89
N LYS A 120 -20.49 5.34 9.10
CA LYS A 120 -20.64 3.97 9.58
C LYS A 120 -20.16 2.95 8.53
N VAL A 121 -20.53 3.16 7.27
CA VAL A 121 -20.09 2.33 6.16
C VAL A 121 -18.58 2.38 5.98
N SER A 122 -17.98 3.58 6.01
CA SER A 122 -16.53 3.76 5.89
C SER A 122 -15.77 3.01 7.00
N VAL A 123 -16.27 3.05 8.24
CA VAL A 123 -15.69 2.29 9.36
C VAL A 123 -15.85 0.77 9.15
N ASN A 124 -16.99 0.32 8.65
CA ASN A 124 -17.27 -1.10 8.45
C ASN A 124 -16.50 -1.71 7.26
N PHE A 125 -16.36 -0.96 6.17
CA PHE A 125 -15.57 -1.37 5.01
C PHE A 125 -14.07 -1.28 5.32
N GLY A 126 -13.67 -0.26 6.09
CA GLY A 126 -12.28 0.02 6.42
C GLY A 126 -11.56 0.77 5.32
N LYS A 127 -10.26 0.94 5.51
CA LYS A 127 -9.37 1.61 4.55
C LYS A 127 -8.33 0.64 4.00
N THR A 128 -7.77 1.00 2.86
CA THR A 128 -6.62 0.32 2.26
C THR A 128 -5.34 1.08 2.60
N ALA A 129 -4.26 0.37 2.91
CA ALA A 129 -2.93 0.94 3.02
C ALA A 129 -1.98 0.30 2.01
N LEU A 130 -1.03 1.09 1.50
CA LEU A 130 0.09 0.60 0.71
C LEU A 130 1.34 0.55 1.60
N CYS A 131 1.93 -0.64 1.74
CA CYS A 131 3.14 -0.87 2.52
C CYS A 131 4.32 -1.16 1.59
N LEU A 132 5.29 -0.26 1.59
CA LEU A 132 6.55 -0.35 0.86
C LEU A 132 7.61 -0.97 1.77
N SER A 133 7.85 -2.26 1.59
CA SER A 133 8.81 -3.03 2.37
C SER A 133 10.25 -2.62 2.05
N GLY A 134 11.16 -2.84 3.01
CA GLY A 134 12.59 -2.73 2.76
C GLY A 134 13.11 -3.74 1.72
N GLY A 135 14.39 -3.64 1.39
CA GLY A 135 15.03 -4.55 0.42
C GLY A 135 16.27 -4.01 -0.28
N ALA A 136 16.99 -3.09 0.37
CA ALA A 136 18.15 -2.39 -0.19
C ALA A 136 17.85 -1.80 -1.60
N PHE A 137 18.74 -2.02 -2.57
CA PHE A 137 18.59 -1.52 -3.94
C PHE A 137 17.29 -1.97 -4.63
N LEU A 138 16.79 -3.18 -4.34
CA LEU A 138 15.61 -3.71 -5.03
C LEU A 138 14.32 -2.95 -4.64
N ALA A 139 14.31 -2.28 -3.50
CA ALA A 139 13.16 -1.47 -3.07
C ALA A 139 12.85 -0.30 -4.01
N PHE A 140 13.76 0.07 -4.92
CA PHE A 140 13.45 1.06 -5.96
C PHE A 140 12.46 0.58 -7.02
N PHE A 141 12.21 -0.73 -7.14
CA PHE A 141 11.12 -1.23 -7.97
C PHE A 141 9.74 -0.74 -7.49
N HIS A 142 9.62 -0.37 -6.22
CA HIS A 142 8.42 0.27 -5.67
C HIS A 142 8.06 1.54 -6.43
N PHE A 143 9.02 2.25 -7.04
CA PHE A 143 8.73 3.43 -7.85
C PHE A 143 7.83 3.10 -9.04
N GLY A 144 8.06 1.95 -9.69
CA GLY A 144 7.20 1.47 -10.77
C GLY A 144 5.79 1.12 -10.28
N VAL A 145 5.68 0.51 -9.11
CA VAL A 145 4.39 0.19 -8.47
C VAL A 145 3.63 1.46 -8.11
N LEU A 146 4.31 2.43 -7.49
CA LEU A 146 3.75 3.74 -7.14
C LEU A 146 3.28 4.49 -8.38
N LYS A 147 4.10 4.53 -9.42
CA LYS A 147 3.75 5.14 -10.71
C LYS A 147 2.50 4.48 -11.31
N ALA A 148 2.47 3.16 -11.38
CA ALA A 148 1.34 2.43 -11.93
C ALA A 148 0.05 2.66 -11.12
N MET A 149 0.12 2.64 -9.79
CA MET A 149 -1.04 2.95 -8.94
C MET A 149 -1.50 4.39 -9.09
N TYR A 150 -0.57 5.35 -9.19
CA TYR A 150 -0.87 6.75 -9.40
C TYR A 150 -1.55 7.00 -10.76
N GLU A 151 -0.98 6.48 -11.85
CA GLU A 151 -1.50 6.65 -13.22
C GLU A 151 -2.90 6.01 -13.42
N ASN A 152 -3.27 5.05 -12.58
CA ASN A 152 -4.58 4.38 -12.61
C ASN A 152 -5.53 4.86 -11.50
N ASP A 153 -5.22 5.96 -10.80
CA ASP A 153 -6.05 6.50 -9.71
C ASP A 153 -6.40 5.47 -8.62
N CYS A 154 -5.45 4.59 -8.33
CA CYS A 154 -5.58 3.48 -7.37
C CYS A 154 -4.63 3.59 -6.17
N LEU A 155 -3.88 4.70 -6.05
CA LEU A 155 -2.92 4.91 -4.98
C LEU A 155 -3.65 5.17 -3.63
N PRO A 156 -3.44 4.33 -2.60
CA PRO A 156 -4.09 4.57 -1.30
C PRO A 156 -3.56 5.82 -0.60
N ASP A 157 -4.45 6.51 0.14
CA ASP A 157 -4.07 7.68 0.94
C ASP A 157 -3.18 7.34 2.14
N ILE A 158 -3.21 6.08 2.59
CA ILE A 158 -2.40 5.61 3.73
C ILE A 158 -1.22 4.84 3.18
N ILE A 159 -0.02 5.40 3.36
CA ILE A 159 1.22 4.83 2.84
C ILE A 159 2.16 4.59 4.00
N SER A 160 2.66 3.36 4.10
CA SER A 160 3.68 2.95 5.05
C SER A 160 4.95 2.59 4.31
N GLY A 161 6.10 2.97 4.86
CA GLY A 161 7.39 2.61 4.31
C GLY A 161 8.41 2.28 5.39
N THR A 162 9.28 1.33 5.05
CA THR A 162 10.41 0.93 5.90
C THR A 162 11.69 0.98 5.08
N SER A 163 12.79 1.49 5.65
CA SER A 163 14.07 1.63 4.96
C SER A 163 13.92 2.43 3.65
N VAL A 164 14.48 1.98 2.53
CA VAL A 164 14.29 2.62 1.21
C VAL A 164 12.81 2.83 0.85
N GLY A 165 11.90 1.95 1.29
CA GLY A 165 10.46 2.14 1.13
C GLY A 165 9.93 3.39 1.84
N SER A 166 10.53 3.79 2.97
CA SER A 166 10.17 5.03 3.68
C SER A 166 10.56 6.29 2.90
N PHE A 167 11.68 6.25 2.18
CA PHE A 167 12.12 7.34 1.30
C PHE A 167 11.18 7.49 0.10
N LEU A 168 10.77 6.39 -0.53
CA LEU A 168 9.82 6.44 -1.63
C LEU A 168 8.43 6.87 -1.15
N ALA A 169 7.98 6.37 0.00
CA ALA A 169 6.74 6.83 0.63
C ALA A 169 6.77 8.34 0.93
N SER A 170 7.90 8.87 1.42
CA SER A 170 8.01 10.31 1.71
C SER A 170 7.93 11.16 0.44
N ILE A 171 8.49 10.68 -0.70
CA ILE A 171 8.36 11.37 -1.99
C ILE A 171 6.89 11.60 -2.34
N ILE A 172 6.06 10.57 -2.15
CA ILE A 172 4.64 10.56 -2.49
C ILE A 172 3.81 11.38 -1.49
N CYS A 173 4.08 11.25 -0.20
CA CYS A 173 3.29 11.92 0.83
C CYS A 173 3.64 13.40 1.01
N CYS A 174 4.83 13.86 0.58
CA CYS A 174 5.26 15.26 0.72
C CYS A 174 4.91 16.14 -0.49
N ARG A 175 4.31 15.58 -1.56
CA ARG A 175 4.05 16.28 -2.82
C ARG A 175 2.57 16.25 -3.22
N THR A 176 2.09 17.33 -3.81
CA THR A 176 0.73 17.38 -4.39
C THR A 176 0.63 16.50 -5.64
N ASN A 177 -0.57 16.26 -6.16
CA ASN A 177 -0.75 15.49 -7.41
C ASN A 177 0.00 16.13 -8.59
N GLU A 178 -0.08 17.45 -8.71
CA GLU A 178 0.59 18.20 -9.78
C GLU A 178 2.12 18.06 -9.69
N GLU A 179 2.66 18.05 -8.47
CA GLU A 179 4.09 17.82 -8.24
C GLU A 179 4.48 16.36 -8.49
N LEU A 180 3.61 15.39 -8.20
CA LEU A 180 3.86 13.98 -8.47
C LEU A 180 3.83 13.64 -9.95
N GLU A 181 2.94 14.27 -10.72
CA GLU A 181 2.91 14.13 -12.17
C GLU A 181 4.27 14.52 -12.76
N GLN A 182 4.89 15.59 -12.26
CA GLN A 182 6.25 15.96 -12.63
C GLN A 182 7.26 14.87 -12.22
N VAL A 183 7.19 14.34 -11.01
CA VAL A 183 8.11 13.27 -10.55
C VAL A 183 8.02 12.00 -11.42
N PHE A 184 6.82 11.64 -11.89
CA PHE A 184 6.60 10.48 -12.73
C PHE A 184 6.83 10.73 -14.24
N HIS A 185 6.90 11.99 -14.67
CA HIS A 185 7.08 12.34 -16.08
C HIS A 185 8.47 11.95 -16.61
N PRO A 186 8.60 11.37 -17.82
CA PRO A 186 9.88 10.86 -18.36
C PRO A 186 11.04 11.85 -18.38
N SER A 187 10.78 13.15 -18.60
CA SER A 187 11.80 14.21 -18.65
C SER A 187 12.35 14.59 -17.28
N VAL A 188 11.54 14.51 -16.22
CA VAL A 188 12.02 14.64 -14.83
C VAL A 188 12.50 13.29 -14.32
N SER A 189 12.04 12.18 -14.94
CA SER A 189 12.58 10.86 -14.69
C SER A 189 14.06 10.80 -14.96
N GLU A 190 14.65 11.65 -15.82
CA GLU A 190 16.11 11.74 -15.94
C GLU A 190 16.77 12.37 -14.71
N ASN A 191 16.19 13.37 -14.07
CA ASN A 191 16.69 13.92 -12.82
C ASN A 191 16.41 13.00 -11.63
N ALA A 192 15.23 12.37 -11.58
CA ALA A 192 14.92 11.33 -10.60
C ALA A 192 15.79 10.10 -10.82
N LYS A 193 16.08 9.70 -12.07
CA LYS A 193 17.02 8.65 -12.44
C LYS A 193 18.43 9.04 -12.06
N THR A 194 18.86 10.28 -12.29
CA THR A 194 20.19 10.76 -11.88
C THR A 194 20.30 10.78 -10.36
N LEU A 195 19.26 11.16 -9.62
CA LEU A 195 19.25 11.12 -8.16
C LEU A 195 19.17 9.69 -7.62
N THR A 196 18.36 8.82 -8.22
CA THR A 196 18.34 7.40 -7.88
C THR A 196 19.66 6.75 -8.26
N ASN A 197 20.26 7.07 -9.42
CA ASN A 197 21.52 6.53 -9.91
C ASN A 197 22.68 7.05 -9.07
N ASP A 198 22.72 8.33 -8.69
CA ASP A 198 23.70 8.85 -7.75
C ASP A 198 23.54 8.16 -6.40
N PHE A 199 22.31 7.99 -5.91
CA PHE A 199 22.04 7.28 -4.66
C PHE A 199 22.37 5.77 -4.77
N PHE A 200 22.13 5.16 -5.92
CA PHE A 200 22.42 3.76 -6.25
C PHE A 200 23.91 3.52 -6.38
N ASP A 201 24.62 4.37 -7.11
CA ASP A 201 26.07 4.33 -7.29
C ASP A 201 26.75 4.61 -5.96
N LYS A 202 26.20 5.50 -5.13
CA LYS A 202 26.61 5.73 -3.74
C LYS A 202 26.41 4.50 -2.84
N ILE A 203 25.28 3.80 -2.94
CA ILE A 203 24.99 2.56 -2.18
C ILE A 203 25.81 1.37 -2.71
N LYS A 204 26.00 1.26 -4.03
CA LYS A 204 26.76 0.21 -4.71
C LYS A 204 28.26 0.38 -4.44
N ASN A 205 28.76 1.61 -4.53
CA ASN A 205 30.13 1.94 -4.11
C ASN A 205 30.31 1.64 -2.64
N PHE A 206 29.29 1.85 -1.79
CA PHE A 206 29.35 1.48 -0.38
C PHE A 206 29.43 -0.04 -0.14
N TYR A 207 28.62 -0.86 -0.83
CA TYR A 207 28.74 -2.32 -0.77
C TYR A 207 30.17 -2.79 -1.14
N ASN A 208 30.84 -2.05 -2.04
CA ASN A 208 32.20 -2.32 -2.46
C ASN A 208 33.30 -1.70 -1.56
N THR A 209 33.01 -0.67 -0.76
CA THR A 209 34.03 0.12 -0.01
C THR A 209 33.89 0.10 1.51
N GLY A 210 32.73 -0.30 2.06
CA GLY A 210 32.50 -0.40 3.51
C GLY A 210 32.43 0.95 4.26
N ALA A 211 32.29 2.07 3.56
CA ALA A 211 32.38 3.40 4.15
C ALA A 211 31.07 3.87 4.83
N VAL A 212 31.06 3.96 6.16
CA VAL A 212 29.92 4.47 6.95
C VAL A 212 29.44 5.83 6.41
N TYR A 213 28.18 5.93 5.99
CA TYR A 213 27.58 7.18 5.54
C TYR A 213 27.45 8.14 6.72
N SER A 214 27.95 9.37 6.58
CA SER A 214 27.67 10.41 7.57
C SER A 214 26.16 10.67 7.59
N VAL A 215 25.56 10.60 8.78
CA VAL A 215 24.12 10.82 9.00
C VAL A 215 23.64 12.13 8.37
N GLU A 216 24.42 13.21 8.49
CA GLU A 216 24.07 14.51 7.94
C GLU A 216 23.92 14.49 6.42
N ARG A 217 24.90 13.89 5.72
CA ARG A 217 24.87 13.79 4.26
C ARG A 217 23.69 12.96 3.76
N TYR A 218 23.39 11.85 4.42
CA TYR A 218 22.22 11.05 4.05
C TYR A 218 20.92 11.83 4.29
N ARG A 219 20.83 12.55 5.41
CA ARG A 219 19.67 13.40 5.70
C ARG A 219 19.49 14.50 4.64
N GLN A 220 20.60 15.11 4.20
CA GLN A 220 20.59 16.09 3.13
C GLN A 220 20.12 15.48 1.81
N ASP A 221 20.61 14.30 1.44
CA ASP A 221 20.16 13.58 0.24
C ASP A 221 18.66 13.19 0.36
N ALA A 222 18.22 12.71 1.54
CA ALA A 222 16.83 12.36 1.83
C ALA A 222 15.90 13.58 1.86
N SER A 223 16.43 14.78 2.17
CA SER A 223 15.65 16.02 2.25
C SER A 223 15.01 16.39 0.92
N TRP A 224 15.63 16.05 -0.21
CA TRP A 224 15.00 16.24 -1.52
C TRP A 224 13.67 15.49 -1.60
N GLY A 225 13.64 14.22 -1.17
CA GLY A 225 12.44 13.40 -1.14
C GLY A 225 11.36 13.97 -0.21
N CYS A 226 11.78 14.65 0.85
CA CYS A 226 10.90 15.18 1.90
C CYS A 226 10.60 16.69 1.77
N LYS A 227 10.94 17.33 0.65
CA LYS A 227 10.83 18.79 0.46
C LYS A 227 11.50 19.61 1.58
N GLY A 228 12.72 19.23 1.92
CA GLY A 228 13.53 19.85 2.97
C GLY A 228 13.22 19.26 4.35
N ASP A 229 12.88 20.14 5.29
CA ASP A 229 12.59 19.80 6.67
C ASP A 229 11.09 19.64 6.94
N MET A 230 10.31 19.14 5.98
CA MET A 230 8.88 18.95 6.17
C MET A 230 8.59 18.02 7.35
N THR A 231 7.62 18.37 8.19
CA THR A 231 7.15 17.51 9.28
C THR A 231 5.97 16.64 8.86
N PHE A 232 5.66 15.60 9.63
CA PHE A 232 4.51 14.72 9.33
C PHE A 232 3.19 15.49 9.24
N ILE A 233 2.95 16.46 10.14
CA ILE A 233 1.72 17.26 10.11
C ILE A 233 1.70 18.24 8.94
N GLU A 234 2.85 18.80 8.55
CA GLU A 234 2.96 19.68 7.38
C GLU A 234 2.65 18.90 6.09
N ALA A 235 3.21 17.70 5.93
CA ALA A 235 2.95 16.83 4.79
C ALA A 235 1.47 16.41 4.71
N TYR A 236 0.88 15.99 5.84
CA TYR A 236 -0.53 15.59 5.88
C TYR A 236 -1.47 16.76 5.54
N ARG A 237 -1.18 17.97 6.02
CA ARG A 237 -1.97 19.17 5.69
C ARG A 237 -1.84 19.56 4.22
N LEU A 238 -0.68 19.35 3.61
CA LEU A 238 -0.43 19.66 2.21
C LEU A 238 -1.16 18.69 1.26
N THR A 239 -1.15 17.39 1.56
CA THR A 239 -1.55 16.35 0.59
C THR A 239 -2.78 15.56 0.99
N GLY A 240 -3.17 15.56 2.28
CA GLY A 240 -4.18 14.66 2.83
C GLY A 240 -3.71 13.20 2.98
N ARG A 241 -2.51 12.87 2.51
CA ARG A 241 -1.95 11.50 2.60
C ARG A 241 -1.31 11.25 3.95
N VAL A 242 -1.58 10.08 4.49
CA VAL A 242 -1.03 9.61 5.77
C VAL A 242 0.28 8.88 5.50
N LEU A 243 1.40 9.51 5.89
CA LEU A 243 2.71 8.88 5.89
C LEU A 243 2.96 8.14 7.21
N ASN A 244 3.40 6.89 7.08
CA ASN A 244 3.78 6.01 8.18
C ASN A 244 5.22 5.53 7.96
N ILE A 245 6.12 5.75 8.91
CA ILE A 245 7.52 5.32 8.82
C ILE A 245 7.85 4.41 10.00
N SER A 246 8.27 3.18 9.70
CA SER A 246 8.68 2.20 10.72
C SER A 246 10.14 2.43 11.16
N ILE A 247 10.37 2.51 12.47
CA ILE A 247 11.69 2.68 13.08
C ILE A 247 11.79 1.89 14.40
N THR A 248 13.00 1.57 14.82
CA THR A 248 13.25 0.85 16.07
C THR A 248 14.30 1.58 16.92
N THR A 249 14.18 1.51 18.24
CA THR A 249 15.19 2.07 19.16
C THR A 249 16.42 1.17 19.23
N TYR A 250 17.62 1.74 19.12
CA TYR A 250 18.88 1.02 19.22
C TYR A 250 19.04 0.32 20.57
N GLY A 251 19.56 -0.92 20.56
CA GLY A 251 19.83 -1.70 21.77
C GLY A 251 18.57 -2.17 22.51
N SER A 252 17.41 -2.12 21.87
CA SER A 252 16.15 -2.57 22.45
C SER A 252 15.64 -3.85 21.78
N THR A 253 14.94 -4.66 22.55
CA THR A 253 14.14 -5.81 22.09
C THR A 253 12.68 -5.44 21.79
N PHE A 254 12.29 -4.17 21.90
CA PHE A 254 10.92 -3.72 21.66
C PHE A 254 10.51 -3.82 20.19
N LYS A 255 9.19 -3.96 19.96
CA LYS A 255 8.54 -3.92 18.64
C LYS A 255 8.82 -2.56 17.96
N SER A 256 8.95 -2.56 16.64
CA SER A 256 9.10 -1.32 15.86
C SER A 256 7.95 -0.34 16.16
N ILE A 257 8.29 0.95 16.15
CA ILE A 257 7.36 2.05 16.31
C ILE A 257 7.10 2.65 14.94
N CYS A 258 5.85 3.01 14.66
CA CYS A 258 5.48 3.65 13.41
C CYS A 258 5.22 5.15 13.64
N PHE A 259 6.04 6.01 13.05
CA PHE A 259 5.89 7.47 13.13
C PHE A 259 4.92 7.97 12.07
N ASN A 260 4.00 8.85 12.48
CA ASN A 260 2.99 9.46 11.63
C ASN A 260 2.54 10.83 12.16
N TYR A 261 1.60 11.46 11.47
CA TYR A 261 1.13 12.80 11.82
C TYR A 261 0.29 12.85 13.13
N LEU A 262 -0.24 11.73 13.61
CA LEU A 262 -1.05 11.68 14.83
C LEU A 262 -0.18 11.54 16.08
N ASN A 263 0.82 10.65 16.04
CA ASN A 263 1.67 10.37 17.19
C ASN A 263 2.96 11.20 17.23
N THR A 264 3.47 11.63 16.07
CA THR A 264 4.73 12.39 15.95
C THR A 264 4.60 13.54 14.94
N PRO A 265 3.64 14.47 15.12
CA PRO A 265 3.31 15.50 14.14
C PRO A 265 4.50 16.37 13.74
N ASP A 266 5.32 16.76 14.72
CA ASP A 266 6.39 17.75 14.56
C ASP A 266 7.74 17.14 14.17
N VAL A 267 7.82 15.81 14.04
CA VAL A 267 9.05 15.13 13.60
C VAL A 267 9.33 15.47 12.14
N ILE A 268 10.60 15.79 11.85
CA ILE A 268 11.08 16.05 10.49
C ILE A 268 11.19 14.73 9.74
N ILE A 269 10.48 14.62 8.62
CA ILE A 269 10.35 13.39 7.84
C ILE A 269 11.72 12.90 7.34
N SER A 270 12.57 13.79 6.83
CA SER A 270 13.92 13.41 6.35
C SER A 270 14.78 12.78 7.46
N SER A 271 14.61 13.22 8.71
CA SER A 271 15.28 12.62 9.86
C SER A 271 14.71 11.25 10.21
N ALA A 272 13.39 11.06 10.12
CA ALA A 272 12.75 9.76 10.34
C ALA A 272 13.12 8.75 9.24
N VAL A 273 13.17 9.17 7.98
CA VAL A 273 13.66 8.36 6.84
C VAL A 273 15.11 7.94 7.07
N THR A 274 15.97 8.87 7.47
CA THR A 274 17.39 8.56 7.75
C THR A 274 17.53 7.51 8.86
N ALA A 275 16.72 7.61 9.93
CA ALA A 275 16.67 6.62 10.99
C ALA A 275 16.11 5.27 10.51
N SER A 276 15.05 5.29 9.69
CA SER A 276 14.46 4.09 9.09
C SER A 276 15.41 3.38 8.14
N CYS A 277 16.37 4.08 7.54
CA CYS A 277 17.43 3.50 6.71
C CYS A 277 18.70 3.16 7.50
N ALA A 278 18.70 3.33 8.82
CA ALA A 278 19.89 3.13 9.63
C ALA A 278 20.16 1.66 9.92
N CYS A 279 20.76 1.01 8.93
CA CYS A 279 21.19 -0.38 8.97
C CYS A 279 22.64 -0.47 9.52
N PRO A 280 22.96 -1.46 10.39
CA PRO A 280 24.32 -1.71 10.85
C PRO A 280 25.32 -1.73 9.69
N LEU A 281 26.49 -1.13 9.91
CA LEU A 281 27.58 -0.94 8.92
C LEU A 281 27.31 0.16 7.86
N ILE A 282 26.07 0.54 7.59
CA ILE A 282 25.73 1.54 6.56
C ILE A 282 25.61 2.94 7.14
N ILE A 283 24.69 3.11 8.10
CA ILE A 283 24.43 4.40 8.76
C ILE A 283 24.39 4.10 10.26
N PRO A 284 25.16 4.84 11.08
CA PRO A 284 25.20 4.59 12.51
C PRO A 284 23.87 4.99 13.16
N PRO A 285 23.52 4.38 14.30
CA PRO A 285 22.38 4.81 15.09
C PRO A 285 22.50 6.30 15.44
N HIS A 286 21.40 7.04 15.30
CA HIS A 286 21.40 8.50 15.50
C HIS A 286 20.10 9.00 16.09
N SER A 287 20.09 10.26 16.53
CA SER A 287 18.89 10.94 17.04
C SER A 287 17.99 11.43 15.91
N ILE A 288 16.69 11.37 16.13
CA ILE A 288 15.68 11.95 15.23
C ILE A 288 15.46 13.40 15.61
N LEU A 289 15.22 14.26 14.61
CA LEU A 289 14.95 15.68 14.78
C LEU A 289 13.46 16.00 14.65
N MET A 290 13.00 16.98 15.43
CA MET A 290 11.67 17.58 15.35
C MET A 290 11.76 19.10 15.29
N LYS A 291 10.70 19.77 14.82
CA LYS A 291 10.56 21.21 14.92
C LYS A 291 9.91 21.57 16.26
N LYS A 292 10.55 22.46 17.02
CA LYS A 292 9.97 23.07 18.21
C LYS A 292 10.25 24.56 18.16
N GLU A 293 9.20 25.38 18.19
CA GLU A 293 9.32 26.85 18.17
C GLU A 293 10.20 27.37 17.00
N GLY A 294 10.06 26.74 15.82
CA GLY A 294 10.83 27.09 14.63
C GLY A 294 12.29 26.62 14.62
N LYS A 295 12.76 25.93 15.67
CA LYS A 295 14.11 25.36 15.76
C LYS A 295 14.08 23.84 15.60
N LYS A 296 15.17 23.28 15.06
CA LYS A 296 15.38 21.83 15.01
C LYS A 296 15.95 21.36 16.34
N VAL A 297 15.26 20.44 17.00
CA VAL A 297 15.67 19.85 18.29
C VAL A 297 15.53 18.33 18.24
N PRO A 298 16.22 17.56 19.10
CA PRO A 298 16.02 16.12 19.18
C PRO A 298 14.59 15.75 19.59
N PHE A 299 13.99 14.74 18.94
CA PHE A 299 12.61 14.27 19.16
C PHE A 299 12.38 13.69 20.57
N LEU A 300 13.43 13.14 21.19
CA LEU A 300 13.40 12.60 22.55
C LEU A 300 14.75 12.88 23.22
N ASP A 301 14.75 13.76 24.22
CA ASP A 301 15.95 14.17 24.97
C ASP A 301 16.33 13.15 26.07
N LEU A 302 16.18 11.86 25.76
CA LEU A 302 16.45 10.73 26.68
C LEU A 302 17.68 9.92 26.26
N GLY A 303 18.50 10.44 25.34
CA GLY A 303 19.72 9.77 24.87
C GLY A 303 19.47 8.48 24.07
N LYS A 304 18.27 8.28 23.52
CA LYS A 304 17.95 7.12 22.66
C LYS A 304 18.35 7.37 21.21
N LEU A 305 19.03 6.39 20.63
CA LEU A 305 19.38 6.36 19.20
C LEU A 305 18.39 5.45 18.45
N TRP A 306 18.25 5.68 17.15
CA TRP A 306 17.27 5.00 16.30
C TRP A 306 17.95 4.23 15.17
N VAL A 307 17.34 3.11 14.79
CA VAL A 307 17.78 2.19 13.73
C VAL A 307 16.61 1.75 12.84
N ASP A 308 16.95 1.11 11.72
CA ASP A 308 16.01 0.58 10.73
C ASP A 308 14.96 -0.34 11.38
N GLY A 309 13.68 -0.09 11.08
CA GLY A 309 12.54 -0.83 11.62
C GLY A 309 12.41 -2.27 11.10
N SER A 310 12.97 -2.55 9.92
CA SER A 310 12.93 -3.88 9.28
C SER A 310 13.66 -4.97 10.08
N LEU A 311 14.53 -4.58 11.02
CA LEU A 311 15.22 -5.49 11.95
C LEU A 311 14.25 -6.20 12.91
N THR A 312 13.03 -5.69 13.07
CA THR A 312 12.03 -6.25 14.01
C THR A 312 10.69 -6.55 13.35
N ALA A 313 10.16 -5.63 12.55
CA ALA A 313 8.95 -5.84 11.75
C ALA A 313 8.89 -4.85 10.58
N ASP A 314 8.82 -5.36 9.36
CA ASP A 314 8.84 -4.58 8.12
C ASP A 314 7.49 -3.92 7.81
N ILE A 315 6.38 -4.49 8.28
CA ILE A 315 5.02 -4.04 7.98
C ILE A 315 4.23 -3.85 9.30
N PRO A 316 3.80 -2.62 9.63
CA PRO A 316 3.14 -2.32 10.91
C PRO A 316 1.61 -2.55 10.85
N GLU A 317 1.16 -3.77 10.52
CA GLU A 317 -0.25 -4.07 10.26
C GLU A 317 -1.20 -3.71 11.43
N GLU A 318 -0.85 -4.12 12.65
CA GLU A 318 -1.65 -3.84 13.85
C GLU A 318 -1.79 -2.33 14.12
N GLU A 319 -0.73 -1.57 13.89
CA GLU A 319 -0.72 -0.12 14.11
C GLU A 319 -1.60 0.57 13.07
N LEU A 320 -1.47 0.18 11.80
CA LEU A 320 -2.30 0.70 10.71
C LEU A 320 -3.78 0.39 10.94
N HIS A 321 -4.08 -0.82 11.42
CA HIS A 321 -5.44 -1.22 11.78
C HIS A 321 -5.99 -0.36 12.93
N ARG A 322 -5.23 -0.25 14.03
CA ARG A 322 -5.66 0.46 15.24
C ARG A 322 -5.83 1.95 15.01
N THR A 323 -4.87 2.57 14.34
CA THR A 323 -4.76 4.03 14.25
C THR A 323 -5.59 4.59 13.09
N PHE A 324 -5.68 3.86 11.97
CA PHE A 324 -6.34 4.35 10.76
C PHE A 324 -7.52 3.50 10.28
N GLY A 325 -7.87 2.42 10.99
CA GLY A 325 -8.97 1.53 10.58
C GLY A 325 -8.68 0.79 9.29
N VAL A 326 -7.40 0.54 8.98
CA VAL A 326 -6.98 -0.22 7.79
C VAL A 326 -7.45 -1.66 7.92
N LYS A 327 -8.11 -2.17 6.89
CA LYS A 327 -8.61 -3.54 6.83
C LYS A 327 -7.97 -4.35 5.69
N SER A 328 -7.52 -3.66 4.66
CA SER A 328 -6.86 -4.25 3.50
C SER A 328 -5.47 -3.62 3.34
N ILE A 329 -4.47 -4.45 3.11
CA ILE A 329 -3.08 -3.99 2.97
C ILE A 329 -2.56 -4.51 1.64
N ILE A 330 -2.01 -3.59 0.84
CA ILE A 330 -1.25 -3.94 -0.36
C ILE A 330 0.22 -3.84 0.02
N VAL A 331 0.95 -4.94 -0.12
CA VAL A 331 2.37 -4.99 0.19
C VAL A 331 3.15 -5.00 -1.12
N SER A 332 4.02 -4.01 -1.30
CA SER A 332 5.06 -4.07 -2.32
C SER A 332 6.33 -4.57 -1.65
N GLN A 333 6.70 -5.81 -1.97
CA GLN A 333 7.80 -6.52 -1.31
C GLN A 333 8.93 -6.76 -2.30
N ALA A 334 10.12 -6.23 -1.99
CA ALA A 334 11.30 -6.33 -2.84
C ALA A 334 12.33 -7.35 -2.34
N ASN A 335 12.01 -8.09 -1.26
CA ASN A 335 12.93 -9.02 -0.64
C ASN A 335 13.08 -10.33 -1.44
N PRO A 336 14.32 -10.78 -1.76
CA PRO A 336 14.56 -11.95 -2.60
C PRO A 336 14.00 -13.29 -2.07
N HIS A 337 13.79 -13.43 -0.75
CA HIS A 337 13.46 -14.70 -0.10
C HIS A 337 12.00 -15.16 -0.28
N ILE A 338 11.11 -14.30 -0.80
CA ILE A 338 9.66 -14.58 -0.90
C ILE A 338 9.33 -15.52 -2.07
N PHE A 339 10.25 -15.72 -3.02
CA PHE A 339 10.03 -16.57 -4.19
C PHE A 339 9.81 -18.06 -3.88
N PHE A 340 10.07 -18.52 -2.65
CA PHE A 340 10.05 -19.95 -2.30
C PHE A 340 8.71 -20.50 -1.78
N PHE A 341 7.66 -19.68 -1.57
CA PHE A 341 6.52 -20.08 -0.71
C PHE A 341 5.13 -20.27 -1.37
N TYR A 342 4.98 -20.28 -2.70
CA TYR A 342 3.64 -20.38 -3.34
C TYR A 342 3.45 -21.64 -4.21
N PRO A 343 3.14 -22.82 -3.61
CA PRO A 343 2.92 -24.05 -4.37
C PRO A 343 1.70 -23.99 -5.32
N LYS A 344 0.76 -23.05 -5.10
CA LYS A 344 -0.45 -22.87 -5.92
C LYS A 344 -0.43 -21.63 -6.84
N GLY A 345 0.70 -20.95 -6.98
CA GLY A 345 0.80 -19.68 -7.73
C GLY A 345 0.29 -18.47 -6.92
N THR A 346 0.34 -17.28 -7.53
CA THR A 346 -0.08 -16.00 -6.92
C THR A 346 -1.11 -15.29 -7.81
N PRO A 347 -1.89 -14.33 -7.29
CA PRO A 347 -2.79 -13.52 -8.10
C PRO A 347 -2.07 -12.91 -9.31
N GLY A 348 -2.62 -13.10 -10.51
CA GLY A 348 -2.00 -12.65 -11.78
C GLY A 348 -0.80 -13.48 -12.25
N SER A 349 -0.41 -14.51 -11.51
CA SER A 349 0.64 -15.47 -11.87
C SER A 349 0.25 -16.88 -11.40
N PRO A 350 -0.85 -17.44 -11.96
CA PRO A 350 -1.33 -18.77 -11.61
C PRO A 350 -0.28 -19.83 -11.95
N ASN A 351 -0.29 -20.94 -11.19
CA ASN A 351 0.59 -22.06 -11.51
C ASN A 351 0.30 -22.57 -12.95
N LYS A 352 1.36 -22.96 -13.66
CA LYS A 352 1.27 -23.50 -15.03
C LYS A 352 0.55 -24.85 -15.06
N HIS A 353 0.52 -25.58 -13.93
CA HIS A 353 -0.13 -26.87 -13.84
C HIS A 353 -1.62 -26.76 -13.48
N ARG A 354 -2.44 -27.45 -14.27
CA ARG A 354 -3.87 -27.65 -14.04
C ARG A 354 -4.02 -28.53 -12.78
N ASN A 355 -4.70 -28.04 -11.73
CA ASN A 355 -4.98 -28.73 -10.45
C ASN A 355 -3.92 -28.65 -9.33
N GLY A 356 -2.97 -27.71 -9.36
CA GLY A 356 -2.15 -27.37 -8.18
C GLY A 356 -1.21 -28.48 -7.66
N HIS A 357 -0.89 -29.48 -8.49
CA HIS A 357 0.12 -30.50 -8.17
C HIS A 357 1.43 -30.12 -8.86
N GLY A 358 2.21 -29.24 -8.22
CA GLY A 358 3.56 -28.88 -8.65
C GLY A 358 4.57 -29.23 -7.54
N TRP A 359 5.43 -30.20 -7.81
CA TRP A 359 6.55 -30.53 -6.94
C TRP A 359 7.66 -29.48 -7.14
N TYR A 360 7.88 -28.61 -6.16
CA TYR A 360 9.24 -28.11 -5.93
C TYR A 360 9.87 -29.05 -4.92
N SER A 361 10.73 -29.95 -5.42
CA SER A 361 11.56 -30.82 -4.62
C SER A 361 12.42 -29.96 -3.69
N VAL A 362 12.08 -29.95 -2.41
CA VAL A 362 12.98 -29.48 -1.36
C VAL A 362 14.05 -30.57 -1.24
N LEU A 363 15.19 -30.38 -1.91
CA LEU A 363 16.40 -31.10 -1.56
C LEU A 363 17.15 -30.25 -0.54
N THR A 364 17.09 -30.73 0.71
CA THR A 364 17.97 -30.57 1.88
C THR A 364 18.89 -29.36 1.94
#